data_AF-A0A3C1FPW6-F1
#
_entry.id   AF-A0A3C1FPW6-F1
#
_cell.length_a   1.000
_cell.length_b   1.000
_cell.length_c   1.000
_cell.angle_alpha   90.00
_cell.angle_beta   90.00
_cell.angle_gamma   90.00
#
_symmetry.space_group_name_H-M   'P 1'
#
loop_
_entity.id
_entity.type
_entity.pdbx_description
1 polymer ?
#
loop_
_entity_poly.entity_id
_entity_poly.type
_entity_poly.pdbx_seq_one_letter_code
_entity_poly.pdbx_strand_id
1 'polypeptide(L)'
;PVDGFVGAQPESQIKALIERVAGPVGPSPAEQILDMAGQAMEAGDIEGAAQAYGQLLQQDQSNPGAIAGLAKCYLRLGDMDRAKQVLALTPPEHQDHADIAAARAALALEEKSESVGDLAPLEEKLAADPADHQARFDLAVALAAKGEKQQAADHLLEIIRRERSWNDDAARKQLLSFFEMFGATDPVTIEARRNLSSILFA
;
A
#
# COMPACT_ATOMS: atom_id res chain seq x y z
N PRO A 1 2.83 28.76 -76.85
CA PRO A 1 3.94 28.37 -75.95
C PRO A 1 3.64 28.85 -74.52
N VAL A 2 3.17 27.94 -73.67
CA VAL A 2 3.03 28.17 -72.22
C VAL A 2 3.96 27.19 -71.52
N ASP A 3 5.13 27.70 -71.16
CA ASP A 3 6.06 27.06 -70.23
C ASP A 3 5.56 27.28 -68.80
N GLY A 4 5.54 26.22 -68.01
CA GLY A 4 5.07 26.26 -66.61
C GLY A 4 5.17 24.92 -65.91
N PHE A 5 6.36 24.32 -65.98
CA PHE A 5 6.94 23.33 -65.07
C PHE A 5 5.99 22.54 -64.14
N VAL A 6 5.82 21.28 -64.54
CA VAL A 6 5.71 20.10 -63.67
C VAL A 6 6.88 20.06 -62.69
N GLY A 7 6.61 19.81 -61.41
CA GLY A 7 7.62 19.44 -60.42
C GLY A 7 6.97 18.87 -59.17
N ALA A 8 7.29 17.62 -58.83
CA ALA A 8 6.93 17.03 -57.54
C ALA A 8 7.42 17.95 -56.42
N GLN A 9 6.53 18.32 -55.50
CA GLN A 9 6.91 19.04 -54.28
C GLN A 9 8.07 18.28 -53.61
N PRO A 10 9.18 18.95 -53.22
CA PRO A 10 10.27 18.31 -52.51
C PRO A 10 9.69 17.57 -51.29
N GLU A 11 10.17 16.37 -51.01
CA GLU A 11 9.72 15.56 -49.87
C GLU A 11 9.81 16.33 -48.54
N SER A 12 10.75 17.27 -48.45
CA SER A 12 10.91 18.22 -47.34
C SER A 12 9.73 19.20 -47.18
N GLN A 13 9.09 19.62 -48.27
CA GLN A 13 7.92 20.51 -48.24
C GLN A 13 6.64 19.74 -47.89
N ILE A 14 6.55 18.45 -48.25
CA ILE A 14 5.45 17.57 -47.83
C ILE A 14 5.55 17.25 -46.33
N LYS A 15 6.75 16.95 -45.81
CA LYS A 15 6.99 16.78 -44.36
C LYS A 15 6.63 18.04 -43.58
N ALA A 16 7.08 19.22 -44.02
CA ALA A 16 6.75 20.49 -43.38
C ALA A 16 5.24 20.83 -43.46
N LEU A 17 4.54 20.40 -44.52
CA LEU A 17 3.10 20.52 -44.63
C LEU A 17 2.36 19.58 -43.67
N ILE A 18 2.82 18.35 -43.53
CA ILE A 18 2.24 17.34 -42.63
C ILE A 18 2.48 17.73 -41.17
N GLU A 19 3.69 18.16 -40.79
CA GLU A 19 3.99 18.67 -39.43
C GLU A 19 3.15 19.90 -39.08
N ARG A 20 2.87 20.77 -40.06
CA ARG A 20 2.05 21.99 -39.88
C ARG A 20 0.55 21.70 -39.75
N VAL A 21 0.07 20.59 -40.30
CA VAL A 21 -1.37 20.24 -40.33
C VAL A 21 -1.74 19.17 -39.30
N ALA A 22 -0.82 18.25 -38.97
CA ALA A 22 -1.06 17.13 -38.07
C ALA A 22 -0.36 17.25 -36.69
N GLY A 23 0.51 18.25 -36.49
CA GLY A 23 1.39 18.33 -35.33
C GLY A 23 2.61 17.41 -35.47
N PRO A 24 3.56 17.44 -34.51
CA PRO A 24 4.75 16.58 -34.55
C PRO A 24 4.37 15.10 -34.63
N VAL A 25 4.98 14.37 -35.58
CA VAL A 25 4.80 12.93 -35.75
C VAL A 25 5.74 12.22 -34.75
N GLY A 26 5.30 12.12 -33.50
CA GLY A 26 6.04 11.47 -32.43
C GLY A 26 5.33 11.63 -31.08
N PRO A 27 5.71 10.83 -30.07
CA PRO A 27 5.18 11.00 -28.72
C PRO A 27 5.42 12.44 -28.29
N SER A 28 4.37 13.05 -27.73
CA SER A 28 4.42 14.37 -27.14
C SER A 28 5.53 14.44 -26.08
N PRO A 29 6.06 15.64 -25.78
CA PRO A 29 7.05 15.80 -24.71
C PRO A 29 6.58 15.19 -23.38
N ALA A 30 5.28 15.24 -23.09
CA ALA A 30 4.68 14.61 -21.91
C ALA A 30 4.78 13.08 -21.95
N GLU A 31 4.42 12.45 -23.06
CA GLU A 31 4.52 11.00 -23.23
C GLU A 31 5.98 10.52 -23.13
N GLN A 32 6.94 11.28 -23.67
CA GLN A 32 8.37 10.96 -23.55
C GLN A 32 8.85 11.01 -22.09
N ILE A 33 8.38 11.97 -21.30
CA ILE A 33 8.70 12.06 -19.87
C ILE A 33 8.07 10.89 -19.10
N LEU A 34 6.83 10.50 -19.43
CA LEU A 34 6.17 9.35 -18.82
C LEU A 34 6.92 8.04 -19.10
N ASP A 35 7.34 7.82 -20.34
CA ASP A 35 8.10 6.64 -20.74
C ASP A 35 9.46 6.59 -20.02
N MET A 36 10.17 7.72 -19.96
CA MET A 36 11.45 7.81 -19.25
C MET A 36 11.30 7.56 -17.74
N ALA A 37 10.27 8.14 -17.12
CA ALA A 37 9.97 7.92 -15.70
C ALA A 37 9.57 6.46 -15.42
N GLY A 38 8.83 5.82 -16.33
CA GLY A 38 8.50 4.40 -16.27
C GLY A 38 9.75 3.51 -16.35
N GLN A 39 10.68 3.81 -17.25
CA GLN A 39 11.95 3.09 -17.34
C GLN A 39 12.81 3.25 -16.08
N ALA A 40 12.83 4.45 -15.49
CA ALA A 40 13.52 4.69 -14.22
C ALA A 40 12.91 3.85 -13.07
N MET A 41 11.58 3.77 -13.00
CA MET A 41 10.86 2.89 -12.06
C MET A 41 11.25 1.42 -12.22
N GLU A 42 11.32 0.93 -13.46
CA GLU A 42 11.72 -0.45 -13.78
C GLU A 42 13.18 -0.73 -13.44
N ALA A 43 14.06 0.25 -13.66
CA ALA A 43 15.47 0.19 -13.29
C ALA A 43 15.72 0.31 -11.77
N GLY A 44 14.68 0.60 -10.97
CA GLY A 44 14.78 0.79 -9.54
C GLY A 44 15.27 2.18 -9.12
N ASP A 45 15.43 3.11 -10.06
CA ASP A 45 15.72 4.52 -9.78
C ASP A 45 14.41 5.26 -9.45
N ILE A 46 13.89 4.99 -8.24
CA ILE A 46 12.61 5.54 -7.80
C ILE A 46 12.69 7.05 -7.58
N GLU A 47 13.84 7.56 -7.13
CA GLU A 47 14.03 9.00 -6.94
C GLU A 47 14.08 9.75 -8.28
N GLY A 48 14.81 9.22 -9.28
CA GLY A 48 14.83 9.76 -10.62
C GLY A 48 13.44 9.75 -11.28
N ALA A 49 12.69 8.66 -11.12
CA ALA A 49 11.32 8.58 -11.59
C ALA A 49 10.39 9.62 -10.93
N ALA A 50 10.47 9.78 -9.60
CA ALA A 50 9.68 10.76 -8.87
C ALA A 50 9.96 12.19 -9.34
N GLN A 51 11.22 12.52 -9.62
CA GLN A 51 11.60 13.82 -10.18
C GLN A 51 11.00 14.04 -11.56
N ALA A 52 11.06 13.05 -12.45
CA ALA A 52 10.51 13.14 -13.80
C ALA A 52 8.97 13.31 -13.79
N TYR A 53 8.24 12.52 -12.99
CA TYR A 53 6.81 12.70 -12.83
C TYR A 53 6.46 14.05 -12.21
N GLY A 54 7.21 14.49 -11.19
CA GLY A 54 7.03 15.82 -10.59
C GLY A 54 7.25 16.96 -11.59
N GLN A 55 8.24 16.84 -12.47
CA GLN A 55 8.48 17.81 -13.54
C GLN A 55 7.31 17.85 -14.54
N LEU A 56 6.72 16.70 -14.87
CA LEU A 56 5.56 16.65 -15.72
C LEU A 56 4.34 17.30 -15.05
N LEU A 57 4.13 17.07 -13.75
CA LEU A 57 3.05 17.72 -12.99
C LEU A 57 3.23 19.24 -12.87
N GLN A 58 4.45 19.78 -12.94
CA GLN A 58 4.65 21.23 -13.02
C GLN A 58 4.15 21.81 -14.35
N GLN A 59 4.17 21.03 -15.43
CA GLN A 59 3.72 21.44 -16.76
C GLN A 59 2.22 21.19 -16.96
N ASP A 60 1.74 20.02 -16.51
CA ASP A 60 0.36 19.57 -16.58
C ASP A 60 -0.02 18.92 -15.24
N GLN A 61 -0.61 19.73 -14.35
CA GLN A 61 -1.01 19.30 -13.00
C GLN A 61 -2.12 18.25 -13.02
N SER A 62 -2.87 18.14 -14.11
CA SER A 62 -3.96 17.19 -14.29
C SER A 62 -3.51 15.86 -14.88
N ASN A 63 -2.25 15.72 -15.30
CA ASN A 63 -1.81 14.54 -16.05
C ASN A 63 -1.98 13.24 -15.25
N PRO A 64 -2.90 12.33 -15.65
CA PRO A 64 -3.22 11.16 -14.84
C PRO A 64 -2.05 10.16 -14.76
N GLY A 65 -1.24 10.06 -15.82
CA GLY A 65 -0.04 9.21 -15.83
C GLY A 65 1.00 9.69 -14.84
N ALA A 66 1.21 11.01 -14.76
CA ALA A 66 2.17 11.60 -13.83
C ALA A 66 1.71 11.54 -12.36
N ILE A 67 0.42 11.79 -12.11
CA ILE A 67 -0.18 11.63 -10.77
C ILE A 67 -0.01 10.18 -10.29
N ALA A 68 -0.42 9.21 -11.12
CA ALA A 68 -0.32 7.80 -10.79
C ALA A 68 1.12 7.33 -10.61
N GLY A 69 2.01 7.74 -11.52
CA GLY A 69 3.43 7.41 -11.48
C GLY A 69 4.11 7.92 -10.22
N LEU A 70 3.90 9.20 -9.88
CA LEU A 70 4.45 9.81 -8.68
C LEU A 70 3.91 9.14 -7.40
N ALA A 71 2.62 8.83 -7.35
CA ALA A 71 2.04 8.09 -6.23
C ALA A 71 2.70 6.70 -6.05
N LYS A 72 2.90 5.95 -7.14
CA LYS A 72 3.60 4.66 -7.11
C LYS A 72 5.06 4.80 -6.66
N CYS A 73 5.74 5.89 -7.01
CA CYS A 73 7.09 6.18 -6.50
C CYS A 73 7.08 6.32 -4.98
N TYR A 74 6.16 7.12 -4.42
CA TYR A 74 6.05 7.31 -2.98
C TYR A 74 5.71 6.00 -2.24
N LEU A 75 4.84 5.16 -2.80
CA LEU A 75 4.59 3.83 -2.24
C LEU A 75 5.87 2.98 -2.17
N ARG A 76 6.69 2.99 -3.23
CA ARG A 76 7.96 2.24 -3.28
C ARG A 76 9.02 2.78 -2.33
N LEU A 77 8.94 4.07 -1.98
CA LEU A 77 9.77 4.71 -0.97
C LEU A 77 9.22 4.54 0.46
N GLY A 78 8.06 3.90 0.63
CA GLY A 78 7.40 3.72 1.93
C GLY A 78 6.67 4.96 2.46
N ASP A 79 6.50 6.00 1.65
CA ASP A 79 5.84 7.25 2.02
C ASP A 79 4.37 7.24 1.58
N MET A 80 3.54 6.48 2.30
CA MET A 80 2.12 6.32 1.94
C MET A 80 1.33 7.63 2.07
N ASP A 81 1.68 8.50 3.02
CA ASP A 81 0.99 9.77 3.22
C ASP A 81 1.16 10.67 2.00
N ARG A 82 2.36 10.76 1.43
CA ARG A 82 2.56 11.49 0.17
C ARG A 82 1.87 10.81 -1.00
N ALA A 83 1.87 9.48 -1.07
CA ALA A 83 1.13 8.77 -2.12
C ALA A 83 -0.37 9.12 -2.11
N LYS A 84 -0.98 9.17 -0.91
CA LYS A 84 -2.39 9.60 -0.71
C LYS A 84 -2.60 11.04 -1.15
N GLN A 85 -1.73 11.95 -0.73
CA GLN A 85 -1.82 13.38 -1.08
C GLN A 85 -1.74 13.59 -2.60
N VAL A 86 -0.83 12.90 -3.29
CA VAL A 86 -0.72 12.98 -4.75
C VAL A 86 -1.98 12.44 -5.42
N LEU A 87 -2.48 11.27 -5.01
CA LEU A 87 -3.70 10.70 -5.58
C LEU A 87 -4.95 11.58 -5.33
N ALA A 88 -4.96 12.36 -4.26
CA ALA A 88 -6.02 13.33 -3.98
C ALA A 88 -6.03 14.51 -4.97
N LEU A 89 -4.94 14.75 -5.71
CA LEU A 89 -4.88 15.76 -6.77
C LEU A 89 -5.62 15.33 -8.05
N THR A 90 -6.06 14.07 -8.14
CA THR A 90 -6.74 13.55 -9.34
C THR A 90 -8.04 14.33 -9.62
N PRO A 91 -8.15 15.02 -10.77
CA PRO A 91 -9.39 15.71 -11.15
C PRO A 91 -10.56 14.74 -11.35
N PRO A 92 -11.82 15.18 -11.21
CA PRO A 92 -12.99 14.33 -11.41
C PRO A 92 -13.03 13.61 -12.76
N GLU A 93 -12.56 14.25 -13.84
CA GLU A 93 -12.48 13.67 -15.18
C GLU A 93 -11.48 12.50 -15.33
N HIS A 94 -10.58 12.32 -14.37
CA HIS A 94 -9.53 11.29 -14.40
C HIS A 94 -9.67 10.23 -13.31
N GLN A 95 -10.76 10.26 -12.54
CA GLN A 95 -11.02 9.29 -11.46
C GLN A 95 -11.03 7.84 -11.96
N ASP A 96 -11.56 7.61 -13.17
CA ASP A 96 -11.67 6.30 -13.80
C ASP A 96 -10.48 5.98 -14.74
N HIS A 97 -9.45 6.83 -14.78
CA HIS A 97 -8.27 6.57 -15.61
C HIS A 97 -7.53 5.32 -15.12
N ALA A 98 -7.12 4.45 -16.04
CA ALA A 98 -6.54 3.14 -15.72
C ALA A 98 -5.31 3.25 -14.79
N ASP A 99 -4.44 4.23 -15.04
CA ASP A 99 -3.24 4.45 -14.21
C ASP A 99 -3.57 4.88 -12.78
N ILE A 100 -4.58 5.75 -12.60
CA ILE A 100 -5.06 6.18 -11.29
C ILE A 100 -5.66 5.00 -10.54
N ALA A 101 -6.51 4.21 -11.21
CA ALA A 101 -7.10 3.01 -10.63
C ALA A 101 -6.01 2.02 -10.18
N ALA A 102 -4.98 1.81 -10.99
CA ALA A 102 -3.84 0.96 -10.64
C ALA A 102 -3.05 1.49 -9.44
N ALA A 103 -2.80 2.79 -9.37
CA ALA A 103 -2.08 3.41 -8.25
C ALA A 103 -2.90 3.34 -6.94
N ARG A 104 -4.22 3.54 -7.00
CA ARG A 104 -5.12 3.36 -5.85
C ARG A 104 -5.18 1.91 -5.38
N ALA A 105 -5.22 0.96 -6.31
CA ALA A 105 -5.17 -0.46 -5.98
C ALA A 105 -3.85 -0.83 -5.28
N ALA A 106 -2.72 -0.27 -5.74
CA ALA A 106 -1.43 -0.45 -5.09
C ALA A 106 -1.42 0.13 -3.67
N LEU A 107 -1.89 1.37 -3.48
CA LEU A 107 -2.02 1.99 -2.15
C LEU A 107 -2.89 1.13 -1.23
N ALA A 108 -4.06 0.69 -1.68
CA ALA A 108 -4.97 -0.12 -0.88
C ALA A 108 -4.38 -1.51 -0.53
N LEU A 109 -3.47 -2.03 -1.35
CA LEU A 109 -2.75 -3.27 -1.05
C LEU A 109 -1.70 -3.05 0.05
N GLU A 110 -0.94 -1.96 -0.04
CA GLU A 110 0.04 -1.58 0.99
C GLU A 110 -0.65 -1.29 2.33
N GLU A 111 -1.76 -0.55 2.34
CA GLU A 111 -2.54 -0.29 3.56
C GLU A 111 -3.09 -1.57 4.20
N LYS A 112 -3.50 -2.55 3.40
CA LYS A 112 -3.90 -3.87 3.90
C LYS A 112 -2.72 -4.63 4.51
N SER A 113 -1.55 -4.54 3.87
CA SER A 113 -0.34 -5.15 4.40
C SER A 113 0.08 -4.52 5.72
N GLU A 114 0.00 -3.19 5.83
CA GLU A 114 0.32 -2.47 7.06
C GLU A 114 -0.71 -2.73 8.15
N SER A 115 -2.02 -2.72 7.85
CA SER A 115 -3.07 -2.98 8.85
C SER A 115 -3.05 -4.40 9.40
N VAL A 116 -2.64 -5.41 8.61
CA VAL A 116 -2.36 -6.76 9.14
C VAL A 116 -1.21 -6.72 10.17
N GLY A 117 -0.33 -5.73 10.06
CA GLY A 117 0.75 -5.44 10.98
C GLY A 117 0.52 -4.24 11.91
N ASP A 118 -0.66 -3.63 12.00
CA ASP A 118 -0.87 -2.46 12.86
C ASP A 118 -1.68 -2.87 14.09
N LEU A 119 -1.03 -2.78 15.25
CA LEU A 119 -1.63 -3.11 16.54
C LEU A 119 -2.26 -1.88 17.20
N ALA A 120 -1.92 -0.66 16.74
CA ALA A 120 -2.31 0.58 17.40
C ALA A 120 -3.83 0.71 17.58
N PRO A 121 -4.69 0.36 16.61
CA PRO A 121 -6.14 0.44 16.80
C PRO A 121 -6.67 -0.49 17.90
N LEU A 122 -6.03 -1.65 18.10
CA LEU A 122 -6.41 -2.62 19.14
C LEU A 122 -5.89 -2.18 20.51
N GLU A 123 -4.68 -1.63 20.56
CA GLU A 123 -4.10 -1.04 21.77
C GLU A 123 -4.89 0.19 22.24
N GLU A 124 -5.30 1.07 21.32
CA GLU A 124 -6.14 2.24 21.63
C GLU A 124 -7.51 1.83 22.18
N LYS A 125 -8.16 0.83 21.57
CA LYS A 125 -9.41 0.26 22.09
C LYS A 125 -9.23 -0.27 23.51
N LEU A 126 -8.16 -1.01 23.75
CA LEU A 126 -7.88 -1.59 25.07
C LEU A 126 -7.46 -0.54 26.11
N ALA A 127 -6.84 0.56 25.68
CA ALA A 127 -6.53 1.69 26.55
C ALA A 127 -7.80 2.46 26.95
N ALA A 128 -8.76 2.60 26.03
CA ALA A 128 -10.05 3.23 26.28
C ALA A 128 -10.98 2.34 27.13
N ASP A 129 -10.99 1.03 26.87
CA ASP A 129 -11.74 0.05 27.65
C ASP A 129 -10.86 -1.19 27.97
N PRO A 130 -10.17 -1.19 29.13
CA PRO A 130 -9.36 -2.33 29.56
C PRO A 130 -10.13 -3.64 29.77
N ALA A 131 -11.46 -3.58 29.85
CA ALA A 131 -12.36 -4.72 29.99
C ALA A 131 -12.89 -5.24 28.65
N ASP A 132 -12.55 -4.63 27.51
CA ASP A 132 -12.89 -5.15 26.19
C ASP A 132 -12.12 -6.45 25.90
N HIS A 133 -12.75 -7.57 26.23
CA HIS A 133 -12.20 -8.91 26.01
C HIS A 133 -12.06 -9.24 24.52
N GLN A 134 -12.90 -8.68 23.66
CA GLN A 134 -12.81 -8.91 22.22
C GLN A 134 -11.58 -8.20 21.65
N ALA A 135 -11.38 -6.92 21.95
CA ALA A 135 -10.18 -6.19 21.52
C ALA A 135 -8.90 -6.83 22.06
N ARG A 136 -8.92 -7.30 23.32
CA ARG A 136 -7.78 -8.03 23.92
C ARG A 136 -7.50 -9.36 23.21
N PHE A 137 -8.54 -10.08 22.80
CA PHE A 137 -8.41 -11.33 22.06
C PHE A 137 -7.82 -11.09 20.66
N ASP A 138 -8.37 -10.12 19.92
CA ASP A 138 -7.91 -9.77 18.59
C ASP A 138 -6.45 -9.29 18.62
N LEU A 139 -6.07 -8.52 19.65
CA LEU A 139 -4.68 -8.09 19.89
C LEU A 139 -3.76 -9.29 20.10
N ALA A 140 -4.18 -10.28 20.90
CA ALA A 140 -3.40 -11.49 21.12
C ALA A 140 -3.15 -12.28 19.82
N VAL A 141 -4.17 -12.39 18.95
CA VAL A 141 -4.04 -13.06 17.65
C VAL A 141 -3.07 -12.30 16.73
N ALA A 142 -3.20 -10.97 16.65
CA ALA A 142 -2.31 -10.14 15.83
C ALA A 142 -0.86 -10.17 16.33
N LEU A 143 -0.64 -10.14 17.65
CA LEU A 143 0.68 -10.30 18.27
C LEU A 143 1.30 -11.67 17.93
N ALA A 144 0.52 -12.74 18.00
CA ALA A 144 1.01 -14.07 17.63
C ALA A 144 1.40 -14.15 16.15
N ALA A 145 0.63 -13.52 15.25
CA ALA A 145 0.96 -13.43 13.82
C ALA A 145 2.27 -12.67 13.55
N LYS A 146 2.62 -11.70 14.40
CA LYS A 146 3.90 -10.99 14.38
C LYS A 146 5.06 -11.73 15.05
N GLY A 147 4.80 -12.86 15.70
CA GLY A 147 5.81 -13.60 16.46
C GLY A 147 6.03 -13.13 17.90
N GLU A 148 5.21 -12.19 18.39
CA GLU A 148 5.24 -11.68 19.77
C GLU A 148 4.52 -12.66 20.73
N LYS A 149 5.08 -13.87 20.85
CA LYS A 149 4.45 -15.01 21.52
C LYS A 149 4.08 -14.74 22.98
N GLN A 150 4.98 -14.10 23.73
CA GLN A 150 4.80 -13.84 25.16
C GLN A 150 3.63 -12.91 25.40
N GLN A 151 3.61 -11.77 24.72
CA GLN A 151 2.53 -10.78 24.85
C GLN A 151 1.19 -11.38 24.43
N ALA A 152 1.16 -12.16 23.34
CA ALA A 152 -0.04 -12.86 22.90
C ALA A 152 -0.61 -13.80 23.99
N ALA A 153 0.25 -14.60 24.63
CA ALA A 153 -0.16 -15.48 25.72
C ALA A 153 -0.68 -14.71 26.94
N ASP A 154 0.00 -13.62 27.32
CA ASP A 154 -0.35 -12.79 28.48
C ASP A 154 -1.73 -12.13 28.32
N HIS A 155 -2.06 -11.64 27.11
CA HIS A 155 -3.38 -11.08 26.83
C HIS A 155 -4.51 -12.12 26.97
N LEU A 156 -4.33 -13.35 26.47
CA LEU A 156 -5.33 -14.42 26.63
C LEU A 156 -5.45 -14.89 28.08
N LEU A 157 -4.33 -15.01 28.80
CA LEU A 157 -4.34 -15.33 30.24
C LEU A 157 -5.09 -14.27 31.05
N GLU A 158 -4.99 -13.00 30.69
CA GLU A 158 -5.73 -11.92 31.34
C GLU A 158 -7.25 -12.02 31.09
N ILE A 159 -7.68 -12.39 29.88
CA ILE A 159 -9.11 -12.68 29.62
C ILE A 159 -9.57 -13.80 30.55
N ILE A 160 -8.84 -14.92 30.58
CA ILE A 160 -9.19 -16.11 31.40
C ILE A 160 -9.20 -15.76 32.89
N ARG A 161 -8.31 -14.87 33.35
CA ARG A 161 -8.26 -14.39 34.74
C ARG A 161 -9.51 -13.58 35.10
N ARG A 162 -10.00 -12.73 34.20
CA ARG A 162 -11.16 -11.86 34.43
C ARG A 162 -12.49 -12.59 34.24
N GLU A 163 -12.61 -13.31 33.13
CA GLU A 163 -13.83 -14.02 32.75
C GLU A 163 -13.46 -15.36 32.07
N ARG A 164 -13.42 -16.43 32.88
CA ARG A 164 -12.97 -17.77 32.45
C ARG A 164 -13.76 -18.31 31.25
N SER A 165 -15.07 -18.06 31.23
CA SER A 165 -16.01 -18.59 30.23
C SER A 165 -16.35 -17.60 29.12
N TRP A 166 -15.59 -16.51 28.98
CA TRP A 166 -15.85 -15.51 27.94
C TRP A 166 -15.88 -16.17 26.55
N ASN A 167 -16.96 -15.90 25.81
CA ASN A 167 -17.17 -16.37 24.44
C ASN A 167 -16.95 -17.89 24.27
N ASP A 168 -17.63 -18.71 25.08
CA ASP A 168 -17.53 -20.17 25.08
C ASP A 168 -16.07 -20.68 25.24
N ASP A 169 -15.35 -20.14 26.21
CA ASP A 169 -13.93 -20.42 26.47
C ASP A 169 -12.99 -20.04 25.30
N ALA A 170 -13.35 -19.07 24.45
CA ALA A 170 -12.56 -18.71 23.26
C ALA A 170 -11.09 -18.41 23.60
N ALA A 171 -10.83 -17.62 24.65
CA ALA A 171 -9.48 -17.26 25.05
C ALA A 171 -8.63 -18.49 25.44
N ARG A 172 -9.23 -19.45 26.18
CA ARG A 172 -8.55 -20.70 26.55
C ARG A 172 -8.30 -21.57 25.32
N LYS A 173 -9.28 -21.74 24.44
CA LYS A 173 -9.12 -22.52 23.20
C LYS A 173 -8.02 -21.94 22.32
N GLN A 174 -8.00 -20.62 22.16
CA GLN A 174 -6.97 -19.93 21.39
C GLN A 174 -5.58 -20.09 22.02
N LEU A 175 -5.47 -19.99 23.34
CA LEU A 175 -4.20 -20.17 24.04
C LEU A 175 -3.66 -21.61 23.88
N LEU A 176 -4.54 -22.61 23.88
CA LEU A 176 -4.16 -24.00 23.57
C LEU A 176 -3.69 -24.15 22.12
N SER A 177 -4.35 -23.51 21.17
CA SER A 177 -3.92 -23.47 19.77
C SER A 177 -2.53 -22.82 19.62
N PHE A 178 -2.25 -21.75 20.38
CA PHE A 178 -0.90 -21.16 20.43
C PHE A 178 0.15 -22.15 20.94
N PHE A 179 -0.16 -22.98 21.94
CA PHE A 179 0.79 -23.99 22.42
C PHE A 179 1.09 -25.07 21.37
N GLU A 180 0.11 -25.44 20.57
CA GLU A 180 0.29 -26.37 19.44
C GLU A 180 1.17 -25.72 18.36
N MET A 181 0.93 -24.44 18.06
CA MET A 181 1.68 -23.67 17.06
C MET A 181 3.13 -23.39 17.49
N PHE A 182 3.36 -23.00 18.75
CA PHE A 182 4.69 -22.65 19.27
C PHE A 182 5.53 -23.89 19.61
N GLY A 183 4.87 -24.99 19.97
CA GLY A 183 5.49 -26.25 20.38
C GLY A 183 5.59 -26.41 21.89
N ALA A 184 5.49 -27.66 22.36
CA ALA A 184 5.41 -27.98 23.78
C ALA A 184 6.67 -27.66 24.60
N THR A 185 7.83 -27.54 23.96
CA THR A 185 9.12 -27.21 24.60
C THR A 185 9.49 -25.73 24.48
N ASP A 186 8.65 -24.91 23.84
CA ASP A 186 8.85 -23.48 23.75
C ASP A 186 8.74 -22.84 25.16
N PRO A 187 9.67 -21.97 25.58
CA PRO A 187 9.66 -21.36 26.91
C PRO A 187 8.35 -20.64 27.26
N VAL A 188 7.75 -19.93 26.29
CA VAL A 188 6.49 -19.21 26.48
C VAL A 188 5.35 -20.20 26.71
N THR A 189 5.33 -21.30 25.97
CA THR A 189 4.34 -22.37 26.17
C THR A 189 4.44 -22.98 27.57
N ILE A 190 5.66 -23.25 28.06
CA ILE A 190 5.87 -23.81 29.39
C ILE A 190 5.36 -22.85 30.47
N GLU A 191 5.74 -21.57 30.37
CA GLU A 191 5.34 -20.55 31.34
C GLU A 191 3.82 -20.32 31.33
N ALA A 192 3.24 -20.11 30.15
CA ALA A 192 1.82 -19.84 30.00
C ALA A 192 0.94 -21.02 30.47
N ARG A 193 1.37 -22.28 30.29
CA ARG A 193 0.69 -23.46 30.87
C ARG A 193 0.68 -23.44 32.39
N ARG A 194 1.81 -23.08 33.02
CA ARG A 194 1.91 -22.94 34.48
C ARG A 194 0.96 -21.84 34.97
N ASN A 195 0.97 -20.69 34.31
CA ASN A 195 0.11 -19.56 34.66
C ASN A 195 -1.37 -19.90 34.48
N LEU A 196 -1.74 -20.56 33.37
CA LEU A 196 -3.10 -21.04 33.13
C LEU A 196 -3.57 -21.99 34.23
N SER A 197 -2.75 -22.97 34.60
CA SER A 197 -3.07 -23.89 35.70
C SER A 197 -3.30 -23.14 37.01
N SER A 198 -2.42 -22.19 37.35
CA SER A 198 -2.59 -21.36 38.53
C SER A 198 -3.89 -20.55 38.49
N ILE A 199 -4.29 -20.01 37.34
CA ILE A 199 -5.53 -19.22 37.21
C ILE A 199 -6.77 -20.11 37.36
N LEU A 200 -6.75 -21.34 36.83
CA LEU A 200 -7.91 -22.24 36.84
C LEU A 200 -8.17 -22.90 38.20
N PHE A 201 -7.12 -23.11 38.99
CA PHE A 201 -7.19 -23.80 40.29
C PHE A 201 -6.93 -22.89 41.49
N ALA A 202 -6.81 -21.57 41.27
CA ALA A 202 -6.90 -20.55 42.32
C ALA A 202 -8.36 -20.26 42.68
#